data_AF-A0A507BC48-F1
#
_entry.id   AF-A0A507BC48-F1
#
_cell.length_a   1.000
_cell.length_b   1.000
_cell.length_c   1.000
_cell.angle_alpha   90.00
_cell.angle_beta   90.00
_cell.angle_gamma   90.00
#
_symmetry.space_group_name_H-M   'P 1'
#
loop_
_entity.id
_entity.type
_entity.pdbx_description
1 polymer ?
#
loop_
_entity_poly.entity_id
_entity_poly.type
_entity_poly.pdbx_seq_one_letter_code
_entity_poly.pdbx_strand_id
1 'polypeptide(L)'
;MALKSVFLRALAILLLCLTLTCSITHATPSITTPNPLRANQEIQLTIDYKPDDALRTRFDSYRVFLALTPPGRGTGAACWLSGRQRLATTQVAVAIPADAAPDRSQVRISTGLFAKGGAAARTSGYSYGPGATLVGANGTWSRRELDGWTVGDAEEMPCRALGCARGCYERYYTGDRSRYSADDASEKEADDCAD
;
A
#
# COMPACT_ATOMS: atom_id res chain seq x y z
N MET A 1 50.86 27.72 -29.55
CA MET A 1 49.54 28.32 -29.19
C MET A 1 48.32 27.41 -29.50
N ALA A 2 48.48 26.12 -29.82
CA ALA A 2 47.35 25.25 -30.23
C ALA A 2 46.91 24.20 -29.16
N LEU A 3 47.72 23.93 -28.14
CA LEU A 3 47.50 22.81 -27.21
C LEU A 3 46.46 23.09 -26.11
N LYS A 4 46.21 24.37 -25.76
CA LYS A 4 45.24 24.76 -24.72
C LYS A 4 43.78 24.66 -25.18
N SER A 5 43.52 24.69 -26.50
CA SER A 5 42.16 24.70 -27.07
C SER A 5 41.50 23.32 -27.08
N VAL A 6 42.29 22.24 -27.20
CA VAL A 6 41.77 20.86 -27.27
C VAL A 6 41.36 20.34 -25.89
N PHE A 7 42.11 20.70 -24.83
CA PHE A 7 41.80 20.27 -23.46
C PHE A 7 40.51 20.89 -22.90
N LEU A 8 40.20 22.14 -23.23
CA LEU A 8 38.94 22.77 -22.80
C LEU A 8 37.70 22.16 -23.47
N ARG A 9 37.83 21.65 -24.70
CA ARG A 9 36.71 21.02 -25.42
C ARG A 9 36.40 19.61 -24.92
N ALA A 10 37.41 18.87 -24.44
CA ALA A 10 37.19 17.53 -23.86
C ALA A 10 36.52 17.58 -22.47
N LEU A 11 36.81 18.61 -21.66
CA LEU A 11 36.18 18.77 -20.34
C LEU A 11 34.70 19.15 -20.42
N ALA A 12 34.30 19.90 -21.45
CA ALA A 12 32.91 20.32 -21.66
C ALA A 12 31.99 19.15 -22.06
N ILE A 13 32.52 18.14 -22.76
CA ILE A 13 31.75 16.97 -23.21
C ILE A 13 31.57 15.96 -22.06
N LEU A 14 32.51 15.86 -21.12
CA LEU A 14 32.37 14.98 -19.96
C LEU A 14 31.36 15.52 -18.91
N LEU A 15 31.22 16.85 -18.78
CA LEU A 15 30.25 17.44 -17.85
C LEU A 15 28.79 17.40 -18.34
N LEU A 16 28.54 17.19 -19.64
CA LEU A 16 27.17 17.11 -20.17
C LEU A 16 26.50 15.73 -19.98
N CYS A 17 27.25 14.70 -19.54
CA CYS A 17 26.72 13.36 -19.31
C CYS A 17 26.18 13.13 -17.88
N LEU A 18 26.34 14.08 -16.96
CA LEU A 18 25.96 13.90 -15.55
C LEU A 18 24.60 14.50 -15.16
N THR A 19 23.90 15.19 -16.07
CA THR A 19 22.65 15.91 -15.72
C THR A 19 21.37 15.31 -16.32
N LEU A 20 21.46 14.18 -17.03
CA LEU A 20 20.28 13.43 -17.49
C LEU A 20 19.93 12.25 -16.56
N THR A 21 19.92 12.50 -15.25
CA THR A 21 19.02 11.71 -14.38
C THR A 21 17.62 12.28 -14.60
N CYS A 22 16.99 11.83 -15.69
CA CYS A 22 15.55 11.96 -15.89
C CYS A 22 14.90 11.27 -14.68
N SER A 23 14.63 12.06 -13.65
CA SER A 23 13.87 11.62 -12.50
C SER A 23 12.50 11.32 -13.08
N ILE A 24 12.23 10.04 -13.35
CA ILE A 24 10.90 9.58 -13.66
C ILE A 24 10.11 9.80 -12.38
N THR A 25 9.55 11.00 -12.23
CA THR A 25 8.54 11.29 -11.24
C THR A 25 7.36 10.40 -11.61
N HIS A 26 7.28 9.24 -10.98
CA HIS A 26 6.06 8.46 -11.00
C HIS A 26 4.96 9.39 -10.52
N ALA A 27 4.02 9.73 -11.40
CA ALA A 27 2.91 10.59 -11.06
C ALA A 27 2.16 9.95 -9.88
N THR A 28 2.34 10.50 -8.69
CA THR A 28 1.59 10.12 -7.52
C THR A 28 0.13 10.47 -7.79
N PRO A 29 -0.80 9.52 -7.64
CA PRO A 29 -2.21 9.81 -7.87
C PRO A 29 -2.70 10.86 -6.87
N SER A 30 -3.61 11.71 -7.34
CA SER A 30 -4.46 12.48 -6.43
C SER A 30 -5.50 11.54 -5.85
N ILE A 31 -5.48 11.35 -4.53
CA ILE A 31 -6.47 10.54 -3.81
C ILE A 31 -7.24 11.49 -2.89
N THR A 32 -8.53 11.64 -3.14
CA THR A 32 -9.43 12.46 -2.31
C THR A 32 -10.31 11.54 -1.47
N THR A 33 -10.38 11.83 -0.18
CA THR A 33 -11.06 11.01 0.81
C THR A 33 -11.74 11.93 1.83
N PRO A 34 -13.00 11.66 2.22
CA PRO A 34 -13.66 12.45 3.25
C PRO A 34 -12.97 12.25 4.61
N ASN A 35 -13.10 13.25 5.49
CA ASN A 35 -12.65 13.16 6.88
C ASN A 35 -13.76 13.71 7.79
N PRO A 36 -14.33 12.90 8.71
CA PRO A 36 -13.97 11.51 9.02
C PRO A 36 -14.44 10.49 7.97
N LEU A 37 -13.81 9.31 7.99
CA LEU A 37 -14.33 8.10 7.33
C LEU A 37 -15.25 7.36 8.30
N ARG A 38 -16.40 6.89 7.83
CA ARG A 38 -17.36 6.14 8.65
C ARG A 38 -17.32 4.67 8.26
N ALA A 39 -17.16 3.80 9.25
CA ALA A 39 -17.20 2.35 9.01
C ALA A 39 -18.59 1.90 8.55
N ASN A 40 -18.64 0.80 7.78
CA ASN A 40 -19.82 0.21 7.16
C ASN A 40 -20.66 1.18 6.29
N GLN A 41 -20.09 2.34 5.94
CA GLN A 41 -20.71 3.28 5.01
C GLN A 41 -19.97 3.20 3.67
N GLU A 42 -20.74 3.11 2.58
CA GLU A 42 -20.18 3.25 1.25
C GLU A 42 -19.67 4.68 1.04
N ILE A 43 -18.44 4.78 0.55
CA ILE A 43 -17.74 6.02 0.27
C ILE A 43 -17.31 5.97 -1.19
N GLN A 44 -17.64 7.03 -1.93
CA GLN A 44 -17.12 7.23 -3.28
C GLN A 44 -15.77 7.95 -3.19
N LEU A 45 -14.70 7.23 -3.51
CA LEU A 45 -13.35 7.77 -3.56
C LEU A 45 -13.06 8.36 -4.93
N THR A 46 -12.36 9.50 -4.95
CA THR A 46 -11.82 10.06 -6.20
C THR A 46 -10.32 9.76 -6.27
N ILE A 47 -9.91 9.03 -7.29
CA ILE A 47 -8.52 8.58 -7.51
C ILE A 47 -8.11 8.98 -8.93
N ASP A 48 -7.24 9.96 -9.08
CA ASP A 48 -6.79 10.46 -10.38
C ASP A 48 -5.28 10.29 -10.54
N TYR A 49 -4.90 9.29 -11.33
CA TYR A 49 -3.50 9.02 -11.69
C TYR A 49 -2.95 9.96 -12.77
N LYS A 50 -3.81 10.71 -13.47
CA LYS A 50 -3.44 11.50 -14.67
C LYS A 50 -2.38 10.80 -15.53
N PRO A 51 -2.65 9.56 -15.97
CA PRO A 51 -1.59 8.70 -16.50
C PRO A 51 -1.02 9.28 -17.78
N ASP A 52 0.30 9.51 -17.80
CA ASP A 52 1.06 9.83 -18.99
C ASP A 52 1.42 8.56 -19.78
N ASP A 53 2.08 8.71 -20.93
CA ASP A 53 2.45 7.57 -21.77
C ASP A 53 3.47 6.64 -21.05
N ALA A 54 4.33 7.20 -20.20
CA ALA A 54 5.30 6.42 -19.42
C ALA A 54 4.62 5.55 -18.34
N LEU A 55 3.53 6.01 -17.72
CA LEU A 55 2.75 5.21 -16.79
C LEU A 55 1.94 4.14 -17.52
N ARG A 56 1.27 4.49 -18.64
CA ARG A 56 0.42 3.58 -19.43
C ARG A 56 1.19 2.46 -20.14
N THR A 57 2.46 2.68 -20.41
CA THR A 57 3.34 1.64 -20.97
C THR A 57 3.71 0.60 -19.93
N ARG A 58 3.78 0.98 -18.64
CA ARG A 58 4.22 0.12 -17.53
C ARG A 58 3.08 -0.50 -16.74
N PHE A 59 1.95 0.17 -16.62
CA PHE A 59 0.84 -0.22 -15.76
C PHE A 59 -0.50 -0.12 -16.50
N ASP A 60 -1.46 -0.95 -16.14
CA ASP A 60 -2.81 -0.94 -16.74
C ASP A 60 -3.96 -0.85 -15.73
N SER A 61 -3.66 -1.18 -14.47
CA SER A 61 -4.63 -1.25 -13.40
C SER A 61 -4.03 -0.88 -12.05
N TYR A 62 -4.90 -0.59 -11.10
CA TYR A 62 -4.55 -0.36 -9.71
C TYR A 62 -5.56 -1.05 -8.78
N ARG A 63 -5.24 -1.15 -7.50
CA ARG A 63 -6.19 -1.59 -6.46
C ARG A 63 -6.20 -0.60 -5.30
N VAL A 64 -7.32 -0.50 -4.61
CA VAL A 64 -7.49 0.36 -3.43
C VAL A 64 -7.31 -0.47 -2.16
N PHE A 65 -6.56 0.09 -1.22
CA PHE A 65 -6.21 -0.53 0.05
C PHE A 65 -6.56 0.41 1.21
N LEU A 66 -6.87 -0.20 2.35
CA LEU A 66 -6.88 0.49 3.63
C LEU A 66 -5.47 0.42 4.22
N ALA A 67 -4.90 1.58 4.48
CA ALA A 67 -3.66 1.69 5.22
C ALA A 67 -3.93 2.06 6.67
N LEU A 68 -3.33 1.30 7.57
CA LEU A 68 -3.53 1.42 9.01
C LEU A 68 -2.24 1.88 9.68
N THR A 69 -2.40 2.53 10.84
CA THR A 69 -1.31 2.91 11.73
C THR A 69 -1.50 2.26 13.09
N PRO A 70 -1.06 0.99 13.27
CA PRO A 70 -1.03 0.38 14.59
C PRO A 70 -0.16 1.21 15.55
N PRO A 71 -0.47 1.22 16.86
CA PRO A 71 0.32 1.92 17.86
C PRO A 71 1.81 1.55 17.80
N GLY A 72 2.68 2.55 17.90
CA GLY A 72 4.13 2.36 17.86
C GLY A 72 4.72 2.06 16.47
N ARG A 73 3.92 2.13 15.40
CA ARG A 73 4.36 1.85 14.03
C ARG A 73 3.94 2.91 13.01
N GLY A 74 4.59 2.88 11.85
CA GLY A 74 4.24 3.71 10.71
C GLY A 74 2.98 3.24 10.00
N THR A 75 2.42 4.09 9.13
CA THR A 75 1.28 3.73 8.27
C THR A 75 1.71 2.78 7.15
N GLY A 76 0.96 1.71 6.93
CA GLY A 76 1.17 0.80 5.79
C GLY A 76 -0.14 0.17 5.31
N ALA A 77 -0.17 -0.25 4.03
CA ALA A 77 -1.29 -1.01 3.49
C ALA A 77 -1.50 -2.29 4.31
N ALA A 78 -2.72 -2.50 4.80
CA ALA A 78 -3.05 -3.63 5.67
C ALA A 78 -3.98 -4.64 5.00
N CYS A 79 -4.90 -4.16 4.15
CA CYS A 79 -5.88 -4.98 3.45
C CYS A 79 -6.41 -4.25 2.21
N TRP A 80 -6.97 -4.98 1.25
CA TRP A 80 -7.60 -4.39 0.07
C TRP A 80 -9.10 -4.12 0.27
N LEU A 81 -9.56 -2.97 -0.22
CA LEU A 81 -10.96 -2.50 -0.14
C LEU A 81 -11.75 -2.77 -1.42
N SER A 82 -11.07 -2.81 -2.56
CA SER A 82 -11.70 -3.11 -3.85
C SER A 82 -10.84 -4.10 -4.65
N GLY A 83 -11.42 -4.70 -5.68
CA GLY A 83 -10.67 -5.46 -6.67
C GLY A 83 -9.82 -4.55 -7.58
N ARG A 84 -9.17 -5.15 -8.58
CA ARG A 84 -8.41 -4.38 -9.58
C ARG A 84 -9.35 -3.44 -10.36
N GLN A 85 -8.93 -2.20 -10.49
CA GLN A 85 -9.58 -1.13 -11.25
C GLN A 85 -8.71 -0.77 -12.44
N ARG A 86 -9.32 -0.40 -13.56
CA ARG A 86 -8.58 0.11 -14.72
C ARG A 86 -7.96 1.46 -14.37
N LEU A 87 -6.78 1.78 -14.87
CA LEU A 87 -6.12 3.08 -14.63
C LEU A 87 -6.98 4.32 -14.98
N ALA A 88 -7.90 4.20 -15.94
CA ALA A 88 -8.81 5.27 -16.33
C ALA A 88 -9.98 5.48 -15.36
N THR A 89 -10.20 4.56 -14.41
CA THR A 89 -11.27 4.63 -13.43
C THR A 89 -10.91 5.65 -12.37
N THR A 90 -11.69 6.72 -12.25
CA THR A 90 -11.42 7.80 -11.29
C THR A 90 -12.33 7.81 -10.08
N GLN A 91 -13.44 7.06 -10.12
CA GLN A 91 -14.37 6.92 -9.01
C GLN A 91 -14.45 5.45 -8.59
N VAL A 92 -14.25 5.17 -7.31
CA VAL A 92 -14.30 3.81 -6.76
C VAL A 92 -15.14 3.81 -5.49
N ALA A 93 -16.23 3.05 -5.52
CA ALA A 93 -17.05 2.80 -4.35
C ALA A 93 -16.36 1.79 -3.43
N VAL A 94 -16.18 2.14 -2.16
CA VAL A 94 -15.63 1.24 -1.14
C VAL A 94 -16.40 1.37 0.17
N ALA A 95 -16.36 0.33 1.00
CA ALA A 95 -16.79 0.40 2.38
C ALA A 95 -15.68 -0.17 3.28
N ILE A 96 -15.42 0.50 4.39
CA ILE A 96 -14.47 0.03 5.40
C ILE A 96 -15.27 -0.76 6.43
N PRO A 97 -15.04 -2.08 6.60
CA PRO A 97 -15.70 -2.87 7.62
C PRO A 97 -15.45 -2.34 9.03
N ALA A 98 -16.45 -2.39 9.91
CA ALA A 98 -16.30 -1.90 11.29
C ALA A 98 -15.22 -2.64 12.09
N ASP A 99 -14.97 -3.91 11.81
CA ASP A 99 -13.95 -4.73 12.47
C ASP A 99 -12.53 -4.52 11.89
N ALA A 100 -12.38 -3.71 10.84
CA ALA A 100 -11.10 -3.50 10.17
C ALA A 100 -10.11 -2.65 10.99
N ALA A 101 -10.55 -1.90 12.00
CA ALA A 101 -9.66 -1.21 12.94
C ALA A 101 -10.44 -0.76 14.19
N PRO A 102 -9.76 -0.34 15.27
CA PRO A 102 -10.40 0.33 16.39
C PRO A 102 -11.05 1.66 16.03
N ASP A 103 -12.06 2.05 16.81
CA ASP A 103 -12.67 3.37 16.67
C ASP A 103 -11.63 4.48 16.85
N ARG A 104 -11.79 5.55 16.09
CA ARG A 104 -10.89 6.73 16.05
C ARG A 104 -9.46 6.42 15.60
N SER A 105 -9.23 5.29 14.93
CA SER A 105 -7.94 5.00 14.30
C SER A 105 -7.59 6.03 13.23
N GLN A 106 -6.31 6.41 13.16
CA GLN A 106 -5.78 7.16 12.02
C GLN A 106 -5.56 6.18 10.86
N VAL A 107 -6.19 6.45 9.74
CA VAL A 107 -6.15 5.61 8.55
C VAL A 107 -5.84 6.44 7.31
N ARG A 108 -5.40 5.77 6.25
CA ARG A 108 -5.26 6.39 4.92
C ARG A 108 -5.85 5.44 3.89
N ILE A 109 -6.37 6.01 2.81
CA ILE A 109 -6.62 5.24 1.59
C ILE A 109 -5.32 5.20 0.81
N SER A 110 -4.93 4.02 0.36
CA SER A 110 -3.78 3.85 -0.52
C SER A 110 -4.15 3.11 -1.78
N THR A 111 -3.32 3.25 -2.80
CA THR A 111 -3.48 2.56 -4.07
C THR A 111 -2.17 1.95 -4.52
N GLY A 112 -2.22 0.74 -5.06
CA GLY A 112 -1.05 0.09 -5.66
C GLY A 112 -1.27 -0.24 -7.13
N LEU A 113 -0.25 -0.04 -7.95
CA LEU A 113 -0.27 -0.22 -9.41
C LEU A 113 0.12 -1.65 -9.81
N PHE A 114 -0.56 -2.21 -10.81
CA PHE A 114 -0.20 -3.50 -11.40
C PHE A 114 0.47 -3.32 -12.76
N ALA A 115 1.58 -4.02 -12.94
CA ALA A 115 2.34 -3.98 -14.17
C ALA A 115 1.54 -4.56 -15.34
N LYS A 116 1.61 -3.88 -16.48
CA LYS A 116 0.91 -4.26 -17.71
C LYS A 116 1.44 -5.59 -18.25
N GLY A 117 0.53 -6.49 -18.63
CA GLY A 117 0.89 -7.79 -19.19
C GLY A 117 1.54 -8.76 -18.19
N GLY A 118 1.65 -8.37 -16.92
CA GLY A 118 2.16 -9.23 -15.87
C GLY A 118 1.07 -10.19 -15.36
N ALA A 119 1.43 -11.46 -15.23
CA ALA A 119 0.74 -12.39 -14.31
C ALA A 119 0.94 -12.02 -12.83
N ALA A 120 1.64 -10.91 -12.55
CA ALA A 120 2.01 -10.48 -11.21
C ALA A 120 0.77 -10.33 -10.33
N ALA A 121 0.72 -11.12 -9.26
CA ALA A 121 -0.33 -11.05 -8.24
C ALA A 121 -0.21 -9.80 -7.36
N ARG A 122 0.88 -9.04 -7.47
CA ARG A 122 1.27 -7.99 -6.52
C ARG A 122 1.47 -6.63 -7.18
N THR A 123 1.28 -5.57 -6.40
CA THR A 123 1.49 -4.18 -6.86
C THR A 123 2.96 -3.77 -6.81
N SER A 124 3.33 -2.79 -7.63
CA SER A 124 4.70 -2.25 -7.70
C SER A 124 5.01 -1.20 -6.62
N GLY A 125 4.27 -1.20 -5.51
CA GLY A 125 4.33 -0.20 -4.44
C GLY A 125 3.02 0.55 -4.24
N TYR A 126 3.00 1.41 -3.21
CA TYR A 126 1.78 2.08 -2.74
C TYR A 126 1.91 3.60 -2.78
N SER A 127 0.84 4.27 -3.21
CA SER A 127 0.63 5.71 -3.06
C SER A 127 -0.43 5.94 -1.99
N TYR A 128 -0.22 6.94 -1.13
CA TYR A 128 -1.08 7.20 0.03
C TYR A 128 -1.79 8.55 -0.10
N GLY A 129 -3.11 8.55 0.09
CA GLY A 129 -3.92 9.75 0.18
C GLY A 129 -3.74 10.51 1.50
N PRO A 130 -4.55 11.55 1.76
CA PRO A 130 -4.54 12.25 3.04
C PRO A 130 -4.91 11.33 4.20
N GLY A 131 -4.50 11.72 5.42
CA GLY A 131 -4.94 11.06 6.65
C GLY A 131 -6.40 11.35 6.97
N ALA A 132 -7.10 10.36 7.51
CA ALA A 132 -8.46 10.49 7.99
C ALA A 132 -8.63 9.75 9.32
N THR A 133 -9.58 10.21 10.12
CA THR A 133 -10.01 9.48 11.32
C THR A 133 -11.15 8.54 10.95
N LEU A 134 -10.99 7.25 11.23
CA LEU A 134 -12.07 6.27 11.09
C LEU A 134 -12.98 6.32 12.32
N VAL A 135 -14.29 6.47 12.11
CA VAL A 135 -15.28 6.50 13.19
C VAL A 135 -16.37 5.45 12.98
N GLY A 136 -16.95 4.98 14.08
CA GLY A 136 -17.98 3.92 14.08
C GLY A 136 -17.41 2.52 13.86
N ALA A 137 -16.09 2.37 13.96
CA ALA A 137 -15.42 1.08 13.90
C ALA A 137 -15.42 0.42 15.30
N ASN A 138 -15.25 -0.90 15.34
CA ASN A 138 -15.31 -1.70 16.57
C ASN A 138 -14.24 -2.81 16.63
N GLY A 139 -13.27 -2.80 15.71
CA GLY A 139 -12.14 -3.72 15.77
C GLY A 139 -11.21 -3.44 16.96
N THR A 140 -10.29 -4.35 17.22
CA THR A 140 -9.22 -4.19 18.22
C THR A 140 -7.89 -4.45 17.56
N TRP A 141 -6.81 -3.81 18.03
CA TRP A 141 -5.46 -4.23 17.62
C TRP A 141 -5.17 -5.60 18.22
N SER A 142 -4.67 -6.51 17.40
CA SER A 142 -4.21 -7.81 17.90
C SER A 142 -2.90 -7.66 18.67
N ARG A 143 -2.60 -8.59 19.60
CA ARG A 143 -1.29 -8.64 20.26
C ARG A 143 -0.13 -8.70 19.25
N ARG A 144 -0.30 -9.45 18.15
CA ARG A 144 0.65 -9.52 17.03
C ARG A 144 0.93 -8.13 16.43
N GLU A 145 -0.09 -7.31 16.24
CA GLU A 145 0.06 -5.93 15.78
C GLU A 145 0.71 -5.01 16.82
N LEU A 146 0.48 -5.23 18.10
CA LEU A 146 1.13 -4.45 19.14
C LEU A 146 2.63 -4.81 19.28
N ASP A 147 3.01 -6.03 18.89
CA ASP A 147 4.38 -6.55 18.99
C ASP A 147 5.27 -6.29 17.77
N GLY A 148 4.77 -5.63 16.73
CA GLY A 148 5.59 -5.29 15.57
C GLY A 148 5.39 -6.14 14.32
N TRP A 149 4.38 -7.02 14.27
CA TRP A 149 4.09 -7.90 13.13
C TRP A 149 2.90 -7.48 12.27
N THR A 150 2.94 -7.76 10.98
CA THR A 150 1.76 -7.59 10.11
C THR A 150 0.73 -8.69 10.38
N VAL A 151 -0.56 -8.36 10.22
CA VAL A 151 -1.67 -9.34 10.34
C VAL A 151 -1.72 -10.25 9.11
N GLY A 152 -1.20 -9.81 7.98
CA GLY A 152 -1.14 -10.61 6.78
C GLY A 152 -0.63 -9.78 5.62
N ASP A 153 -0.72 -10.38 4.44
CA ASP A 153 -0.35 -9.73 3.21
C ASP A 153 -1.51 -8.87 2.67
N ALA A 154 -1.28 -7.56 2.54
CA ALA A 154 -2.31 -6.64 2.07
C ALA A 154 -2.82 -6.95 0.65
N GLU A 155 -2.03 -7.65 -0.17
CA GLU A 155 -2.42 -8.05 -1.53
C GLU A 155 -3.41 -9.22 -1.54
N GLU A 156 -3.41 -10.02 -0.49
CA GLU A 156 -4.20 -11.25 -0.37
C GLU A 156 -5.35 -11.06 0.62
N MET A 157 -5.20 -10.18 1.60
CA MET A 157 -6.16 -9.91 2.67
C MET A 157 -7.23 -8.87 2.27
N PRO A 158 -8.50 -9.25 2.00
CA PRO A 158 -9.57 -8.26 1.90
C PRO A 158 -9.86 -7.64 3.27
N CYS A 159 -10.26 -6.37 3.30
CA CYS A 159 -10.55 -5.71 4.58
C CYS A 159 -11.70 -6.35 5.36
N ARG A 160 -12.61 -7.07 4.70
CA ARG A 160 -13.67 -7.84 5.36
C ARG A 160 -13.17 -9.05 6.15
N ALA A 161 -11.95 -9.51 5.88
CA ALA A 161 -11.33 -10.64 6.58
C ALA A 161 -10.39 -10.20 7.70
N LEU A 162 -10.06 -8.90 7.78
CA LEU A 162 -9.05 -8.40 8.70
C LEU A 162 -9.42 -8.61 10.18
N GLY A 163 -10.69 -8.43 10.54
CA GLY A 163 -11.18 -8.73 11.89
C GLY A 163 -11.09 -10.21 12.24
N CYS A 164 -11.41 -11.10 11.29
CA CYS A 164 -11.27 -12.55 11.46
C CYS A 164 -9.81 -12.95 11.68
N ALA A 165 -8.89 -12.45 10.84
CA ALA A 165 -7.46 -12.73 10.96
C ALA A 165 -6.91 -12.30 12.34
N ARG A 166 -7.32 -11.13 12.84
CA ARG A 166 -6.96 -10.70 14.20
C ARG A 166 -7.50 -11.63 15.29
N GLY A 167 -8.78 -12.03 15.17
CA GLY A 167 -9.40 -12.97 16.10
C GLY A 167 -8.66 -14.32 16.15
N CYS A 168 -8.10 -14.75 15.02
CA CYS A 168 -7.24 -15.92 14.97
C CYS A 168 -5.89 -15.70 15.68
N TYR A 169 -5.23 -14.57 15.44
CA TYR A 169 -3.97 -14.28 16.14
C TYR A 169 -4.14 -14.12 17.64
N GLU A 170 -5.27 -13.62 18.12
CA GLU A 170 -5.55 -13.62 19.57
C GLU A 170 -5.54 -15.03 20.19
N ARG A 171 -5.76 -16.08 19.40
CA ARG A 171 -5.73 -17.47 19.87
C ARG A 171 -4.36 -18.12 19.71
N TYR A 172 -3.71 -17.91 18.58
CA TYR A 172 -2.54 -18.71 18.18
C TYR A 172 -1.21 -17.94 18.29
N TYR A 173 -1.23 -16.61 18.33
CA TYR A 173 -0.01 -15.83 18.43
C TYR A 173 0.58 -15.90 19.83
N THR A 174 1.75 -16.52 19.95
CA THR A 174 2.45 -16.74 21.22
C THR A 174 3.43 -15.64 21.61
N GLY A 175 3.72 -14.67 20.74
CA GLY A 175 4.77 -13.67 20.96
C GLY A 175 6.20 -14.13 20.69
N ASP A 176 6.41 -15.44 20.49
CA ASP A 176 7.74 -16.03 20.28
C ASP A 176 8.17 -15.93 18.82
N ARG A 177 9.08 -15.01 18.53
CA ARG A 177 9.58 -14.75 17.17
C ARG A 177 10.32 -15.95 16.57
N SER A 178 10.85 -16.86 17.39
CA SER A 178 11.59 -18.04 16.92
C SER A 178 10.69 -19.11 16.29
N ARG A 179 9.38 -19.03 16.55
CA ARG A 179 8.36 -19.91 15.93
C ARG A 179 7.88 -19.44 14.55
N TYR A 180 8.34 -18.27 14.11
CA TYR A 180 7.96 -17.67 12.82
C TYR A 180 9.19 -17.44 11.93
N SER A 181 10.26 -18.21 12.18
CA SER A 181 11.36 -18.35 11.22
C SER A 181 11.07 -19.54 10.30
N ALA A 182 11.39 -19.36 9.02
CA ALA A 182 10.93 -20.06 7.81
C ALA A 182 11.00 -21.61 7.74
N ASP A 183 11.25 -22.32 8.84
CA ASP A 183 11.45 -23.77 8.87
C ASP A 183 10.46 -24.53 9.78
N ASP A 184 9.53 -23.87 10.49
CA ASP A 184 8.67 -24.53 11.48
C ASP A 184 7.16 -24.44 11.18
N ALA A 185 6.48 -25.56 11.47
CA ALA A 185 5.05 -25.81 11.26
C ALA A 185 4.09 -24.84 11.96
N SER A 186 4.58 -23.89 12.76
CA SER A 186 3.79 -22.84 13.42
C SER A 186 3.43 -21.66 12.53
N GLU A 187 4.11 -21.45 11.38
CA GLU A 187 3.56 -20.60 10.32
C GLU A 187 2.28 -21.23 9.76
N LYS A 188 2.21 -22.56 9.66
CA LYS A 188 1.02 -23.24 9.12
C LYS A 188 -0.25 -22.95 9.92
N GLU A 189 -0.22 -23.00 11.25
CA GLU A 189 -1.43 -22.75 12.06
C GLU A 189 -1.88 -21.28 12.03
N ALA A 190 -0.94 -20.34 11.87
CA ALA A 190 -1.20 -18.91 11.76
C ALA A 190 -1.55 -18.47 10.33
N ASP A 191 -1.01 -19.13 9.32
CA ASP A 191 -1.29 -18.92 7.89
C ASP A 191 -2.58 -19.63 7.47
N ASP A 192 -2.93 -20.77 8.07
CA ASP A 192 -4.25 -21.42 7.95
C ASP A 192 -5.39 -20.49 8.45
N CYS A 193 -5.07 -19.35 9.07
CA CYS A 193 -6.03 -18.32 9.47
C CYS A 193 -6.31 -17.25 8.39
N ALA A 194 -5.59 -17.28 7.27
CA ALA A 194 -5.72 -16.32 6.17
C ALA A 194 -6.57 -16.85 4.98
N ASP A 195 -6.92 -18.14 4.99
CA ASP A 195 -7.86 -18.80 4.06
C ASP A 195 -9.32 -18.79 4.55
#